data_AF-A0A7C5TFS1-F1
#
_entry.id   AF-A0A7C5TFS1-F1
#
_cell.length_a   1.000
_cell.length_b   1.000
_cell.length_c   1.000
_cell.angle_alpha   90.00
_cell.angle_beta   90.00
_cell.angle_gamma   90.00
#
_symmetry.space_group_name_H-M   'P 1'
#
loop_
_entity.id
_entity.type
_entity.pdbx_description
1 polymer ?
#
loop_
_entity_poly.entity_id
_entity_poly.type
_entity_poly.pdbx_seq_one_letter_code
_entity_poly.pdbx_strand_id
1 'polypeptide(L)'
;MVHLVNGVALDMVHMIILKYLILGSRFKESNSRDVEGFSLYKISMIENVSIATLYRRALELMNYGILTKMSRGNYTITTKGYFIILYLYITRSRLVDNELATASLRRLKQNWGLEEFSDDEVFNYVKLLVKGMERRRLSVLGICVDSFPRTVFLILPEKFRKKPVREAISEYIGDEALVKSAERVITKAILELFPTVTLKDGCEAALMVWGRQGDAIRYRTLALRCRIHGYTLGECPVANSLISLLIH
;
A
#
# COMPACT_ATOMS: atom_id res chain seq x y z
N MET A 1 -11.85 24.83 7.21
CA MET A 1 -12.55 23.63 7.71
C MET A 1 -11.48 22.58 8.00
N VAL A 2 -11.32 22.17 9.25
CA VAL A 2 -10.31 21.18 9.68
C VAL A 2 -10.97 19.82 9.66
N HIS A 3 -10.42 18.85 8.90
CA HIS A 3 -10.87 17.47 9.00
C HIS A 3 -10.00 16.74 10.03
N LEU A 4 -10.63 16.28 11.09
CA LEU A 4 -10.03 15.40 12.07
C LEU A 4 -10.01 13.98 11.51
N VAL A 5 -8.82 13.48 11.25
CA VAL A 5 -8.60 12.11 10.78
C VAL A 5 -7.78 11.42 11.86
N ASN A 6 -8.47 10.70 12.75
CA ASN A 6 -7.84 9.83 13.78
C ASN A 6 -6.61 10.47 14.48
N GLY A 7 -6.74 11.72 14.92
CA GLY A 7 -5.68 12.47 15.63
C GLY A 7 -4.86 13.44 14.77
N VAL A 8 -5.08 13.52 13.45
CA VAL A 8 -4.45 14.50 12.55
C VAL A 8 -5.45 15.58 12.18
N ALA A 9 -5.07 16.85 12.38
CA ALA A 9 -5.82 18.00 11.89
C ALA A 9 -5.28 18.40 10.52
N LEU A 10 -5.74 17.73 9.45
CA LEU A 10 -5.44 18.15 8.09
C LEU A 10 -6.45 19.20 7.63
N ASP A 11 -5.95 20.27 7.05
CA ASP A 11 -6.75 21.35 6.47
C ASP A 11 -6.39 21.58 4.99
N MET A 12 -7.06 22.55 4.37
CA MET A 12 -6.83 22.89 2.97
C MET A 12 -5.39 23.33 2.68
N VAL A 13 -4.70 23.99 3.62
CA VAL A 13 -3.31 24.44 3.42
C VAL A 13 -2.37 23.25 3.38
N HIS A 14 -2.61 22.22 4.20
CA HIS A 14 -1.88 20.95 4.10
C HIS A 14 -2.05 20.34 2.70
N MET A 15 -3.28 20.29 2.20
CA MET A 15 -3.57 19.69 0.89
C MET A 15 -2.96 20.47 -0.27
N ILE A 16 -2.96 21.80 -0.18
CA ILE A 16 -2.27 22.69 -1.13
C ILE A 16 -0.78 22.31 -1.21
N ILE A 17 -0.11 22.21 -0.05
CA ILE A 17 1.31 21.83 -0.01
C ILE A 17 1.52 20.48 -0.70
N LEU A 18 0.71 19.47 -0.35
CA LEU A 18 0.83 18.13 -0.94
C LEU A 18 0.57 18.15 -2.45
N LYS A 19 -0.47 18.85 -2.91
CA LYS A 19 -0.83 18.96 -4.33
C LYS A 19 0.33 19.51 -5.17
N TYR A 20 0.90 20.64 -4.77
CA TYR A 20 2.02 21.24 -5.52
C TYR A 20 3.29 20.40 -5.48
N LEU A 21 3.61 19.76 -4.35
CA LEU A 21 4.77 18.87 -4.27
C LEU A 21 4.60 17.64 -5.19
N ILE A 22 3.39 17.07 -5.26
CA ILE A 22 3.09 15.97 -6.18
C ILE A 22 3.18 16.40 -7.63
N LEU A 23 2.54 17.52 -7.99
CA LEU A 23 2.58 18.03 -9.35
C LEU A 23 4.02 18.39 -9.78
N GLY A 24 4.80 19.01 -8.90
CA GLY A 24 6.21 19.32 -9.15
C GLY A 24 7.08 18.10 -9.38
N SER A 25 6.75 16.97 -8.75
CA SER A 25 7.47 15.71 -8.98
C SER A 25 7.24 15.15 -10.39
N ARG A 26 6.06 15.39 -11.00
CA ARG A 26 5.75 14.90 -12.36
C ARG A 26 6.58 15.59 -13.44
N PHE A 27 6.88 16.88 -13.26
CA PHE A 27 7.69 17.64 -14.22
C PHE A 27 9.17 17.26 -14.20
N LYS A 28 9.68 16.68 -13.10
CA LYS A 28 11.07 16.18 -13.02
C LYS A 28 11.31 14.89 -13.82
N GLU A 29 10.29 14.08 -14.04
CA GLU A 29 10.42 12.83 -14.79
C GLU A 29 10.41 13.03 -16.31
N SER A 30 9.90 14.16 -16.81
CA SER A 30 9.77 14.42 -18.24
C SER A 30 10.91 15.25 -18.85
N ASN A 31 11.67 16.01 -18.06
CA ASN A 31 12.78 16.84 -18.55
C ASN A 31 14.01 16.73 -17.63
N SER A 32 15.06 16.05 -18.11
CA SER A 32 16.28 15.72 -17.35
C SER A 32 17.32 16.84 -17.24
N ARG A 33 16.95 18.10 -17.52
CA ARG A 33 17.81 19.27 -17.32
C ARG A 33 16.94 20.44 -16.79
N ASP A 34 17.16 20.80 -15.53
CA ASP A 34 16.64 22.00 -14.85
C ASP A 34 15.13 22.17 -14.65
N VAL A 35 14.49 21.22 -13.95
CA VAL A 35 13.17 21.47 -13.36
C VAL A 35 13.28 21.64 -11.85
N GLU A 36 13.34 22.91 -11.41
CA GLU A 36 13.13 23.28 -10.02
C GLU A 36 11.75 22.77 -9.56
N GLY A 37 11.73 21.80 -8.65
CA GLY A 37 10.48 21.37 -8.02
C GLY A 37 9.75 22.55 -7.35
N PHE A 38 8.47 22.37 -7.01
CA PHE A 38 7.75 23.40 -6.26
C PHE A 38 8.36 23.56 -4.86
N SER A 39 9.03 24.69 -4.63
CA SER A 39 9.42 25.11 -3.30
C SER A 39 8.21 25.70 -2.57
N LEU A 40 8.20 25.68 -1.24
CA LEU A 40 7.14 26.33 -0.46
C LEU A 40 7.02 27.83 -0.78
N TYR A 41 8.11 28.47 -1.20
CA TYR A 41 8.11 29.85 -1.66
C TYR A 41 7.29 30.03 -2.95
N LYS A 42 7.48 29.16 -3.96
CA LYS A 42 6.67 29.21 -5.18
C LYS A 42 5.18 29.00 -4.86
N ILE A 43 4.87 28.07 -3.95
CA ILE A 43 3.50 27.83 -3.49
C ILE A 43 2.92 29.08 -2.83
N SER A 44 3.69 29.80 -1.97
CA SER A 44 3.20 31.02 -1.33
C SER A 44 2.80 32.10 -2.33
N MET A 45 3.54 32.24 -3.42
CA MET A 45 3.27 33.24 -4.46
C MET A 45 2.03 32.89 -5.28
N ILE A 46 1.82 31.61 -5.60
CA ILE A 46 0.70 31.15 -6.42
C ILE A 46 -0.62 31.18 -5.65
N GLU A 47 -0.61 30.68 -4.41
CA GLU A 47 -1.81 30.49 -3.60
C GLU A 47 -2.11 31.71 -2.71
N ASN A 48 -1.28 32.75 -2.76
CA ASN A 48 -1.36 33.93 -1.90
C ASN A 48 -1.45 33.58 -0.39
N VAL A 49 -0.72 32.54 0.02
CA VAL A 49 -0.63 32.10 1.42
C VAL A 49 0.71 32.55 1.98
N SER A 50 0.73 33.12 3.19
CA SER A 50 1.98 33.57 3.78
C SER A 50 2.98 32.42 3.92
N ILE A 51 4.23 32.67 3.54
CA ILE A 51 5.30 31.67 3.58
C ILE A 51 5.51 31.09 4.99
N ALA A 52 5.33 31.92 6.03
CA ALA A 52 5.38 31.48 7.43
C ALA A 52 4.27 30.46 7.76
N THR A 53 3.08 30.60 7.17
CA THR A 53 2.00 29.62 7.34
C THR A 53 2.33 28.32 6.63
N LEU A 54 2.87 28.36 5.40
CA LEU A 54 3.29 27.15 4.70
C LEU A 54 4.40 26.41 5.44
N TYR A 55 5.39 27.11 6.01
CA TYR A 55 6.43 26.46 6.82
C TYR A 55 5.87 25.79 8.09
N ARG A 56 4.94 26.44 8.79
CA ARG A 56 4.28 25.84 9.96
C ARG A 56 3.51 24.58 9.59
N ARG A 57 2.71 24.63 8.51
CA ARG A 57 1.97 23.45 8.03
C ARG A 57 2.88 22.35 7.48
N ALA A 58 3.98 22.70 6.82
CA ALA A 58 4.98 21.72 6.40
C ALA A 58 5.64 21.04 7.61
N LEU A 59 5.89 21.77 8.71
CA LEU A 59 6.40 21.18 9.95
C LEU A 59 5.39 20.22 10.57
N GLU A 60 4.11 20.56 10.59
CA GLU A 60 3.04 19.64 11.02
C GLU A 60 3.02 18.36 10.15
N LEU A 61 3.07 18.50 8.82
CA LEU A 61 3.16 17.36 7.90
C LEU A 61 4.41 16.49 8.14
N MET A 62 5.55 17.09 8.48
CA MET A 62 6.76 16.35 8.85
C MET A 62 6.58 15.60 10.17
N ASN A 63 5.96 16.23 11.17
CA ASN A 63 5.66 15.59 12.46
C ASN A 63 4.70 14.40 12.31
N TYR A 64 3.78 14.45 11.34
CA TYR A 64 2.91 13.31 11.01
C TYR A 64 3.59 12.22 10.18
N GLY A 65 4.82 12.47 9.71
CA GLY A 65 5.57 11.60 8.80
C GLY A 65 5.02 11.58 7.37
N ILE A 66 4.25 12.58 6.97
CA ILE A 66 3.67 12.74 5.61
C ILE A 66 4.70 13.38 4.67
N LEU A 67 5.50 14.31 5.18
CA LEU A 67 6.59 14.95 4.46
C LEU A 67 7.95 14.59 5.06
N THR A 68 8.98 14.59 4.22
CA THR A 68 10.37 14.62 4.66
C THR A 68 11.14 15.72 3.93
N LYS A 69 12.13 16.28 4.61
CA LYS A 69 13.00 17.33 4.07
C LYS A 69 14.23 16.68 3.44
N MET A 70 14.42 16.90 2.15
CA MET A 70 15.56 16.35 1.40
C MET A 70 16.79 17.26 1.51
N SER A 71 16.58 18.56 1.33
CA SER A 71 17.64 19.58 1.41
C SER A 71 17.01 20.95 1.73
N ARG A 72 17.82 22.01 1.74
CA ARG A 72 17.33 23.36 2.08
C ARG A 72 16.19 23.77 1.14
N GLY A 73 14.99 23.93 1.70
CA GLY A 73 13.79 24.33 0.95
C GLY A 73 13.13 23.25 0.09
N ASN A 74 13.68 22.02 0.07
CA ASN A 74 13.17 20.92 -0.74
C ASN A 74 12.51 19.84 0.13
N TYR A 75 11.26 19.54 -0.19
CA TYR A 75 10.42 18.59 0.53
C TYR A 75 9.96 17.49 -0.43
N THR A 76 9.79 16.29 0.08
CA THR A 76 9.14 15.21 -0.66
C THR A 76 8.10 14.53 0.22
N ILE A 77 7.10 13.93 -0.43
CA ILE A 77 6.04 13.19 0.23
C ILE A 77 6.53 11.76 0.45
N THR A 78 6.28 11.24 1.65
CA THR A 78 6.64 9.87 2.03
C THR A 78 5.63 8.87 1.47
N THR A 79 5.97 7.58 1.45
CA THR A 79 5.03 6.51 1.12
C THR A 79 3.79 6.57 2.02
N LYS A 80 3.98 6.82 3.31
CA LYS A 80 2.91 7.12 4.27
C LYS A 80 2.03 8.31 3.85
N GLY A 81 2.63 9.38 3.37
CA GLY A 81 1.89 10.55 2.89
C GLY A 81 0.99 10.24 1.69
N TYR A 82 1.50 9.51 0.70
CA TYR A 82 0.68 9.07 -0.44
C TYR A 82 -0.47 8.16 -0.02
N PHE A 83 -0.22 7.23 0.90
CA PHE A 83 -1.27 6.38 1.44
C PHE A 83 -2.35 7.18 2.19
N ILE A 84 -1.96 8.17 3.01
CA ILE A 84 -2.92 9.02 3.74
C ILE A 84 -3.81 9.80 2.76
N ILE A 85 -3.27 10.34 1.68
CA ILE A 85 -4.07 11.02 0.65
C ILE A 85 -5.13 10.06 0.07
N LEU A 86 -4.74 8.83 -0.26
CA LEU A 86 -5.66 7.81 -0.76
C LEU A 86 -6.71 7.40 0.28
N TYR A 87 -6.31 7.27 1.55
CA TYR A 87 -7.24 7.02 2.66
C TYR A 87 -8.31 8.11 2.74
N LEU A 88 -7.91 9.38 2.70
CA LEU A 88 -8.86 10.52 2.69
C LEU A 88 -9.79 10.48 1.49
N TYR A 89 -9.27 10.14 0.31
CA TYR A 89 -10.08 9.99 -0.90
C TYR A 89 -11.11 8.85 -0.78
N ILE A 90 -10.68 7.68 -0.32
CA ILE A 90 -11.54 6.48 -0.15
C ILE A 90 -12.63 6.74 0.88
N THR A 91 -12.30 7.43 1.98
CA THR A 91 -13.25 7.86 3.02
C THR A 91 -14.10 9.07 2.62
N ARG A 92 -14.03 9.50 1.35
CA ARG A 92 -14.83 10.59 0.75
C ARG A 92 -14.61 11.96 1.41
N SER A 93 -13.41 12.22 1.91
CA SER A 93 -13.00 13.55 2.37
C SER A 93 -13.02 14.55 1.22
N ARG A 94 -13.62 15.72 1.43
CA ARG A 94 -13.66 16.82 0.45
C ARG A 94 -12.30 17.50 0.24
N LEU A 95 -11.32 17.15 1.06
CA LEU A 95 -9.95 17.69 1.00
C LEU A 95 -9.14 17.16 -0.19
N VAL A 96 -9.54 16.02 -0.77
CA VAL A 96 -8.77 15.34 -1.81
C VAL A 96 -9.61 15.21 -3.08
N ASP A 97 -9.13 15.81 -4.16
CA ASP A 97 -9.70 15.66 -5.49
C ASP A 97 -9.19 14.38 -6.19
N ASN A 98 -9.85 13.97 -7.28
CA ASN A 98 -9.49 12.77 -8.02
C ASN A 98 -8.09 12.87 -8.67
N GLU A 99 -7.66 14.07 -9.03
CA GLU A 99 -6.33 14.30 -9.61
C GLU A 99 -5.23 13.98 -8.60
N LEU A 100 -5.35 14.51 -7.38
CA LEU A 100 -4.43 14.30 -6.28
C LEU A 100 -4.40 12.83 -5.84
N ALA A 101 -5.57 12.18 -5.78
CA ALA A 101 -5.68 10.76 -5.50
C ALA A 101 -4.97 9.91 -6.57
N THR A 102 -5.25 10.15 -7.86
CA THR A 102 -4.61 9.44 -8.98
C THR A 102 -3.10 9.61 -8.98
N ALA A 103 -2.62 10.83 -8.72
CA ALA A 103 -1.20 11.12 -8.62
C ALA A 103 -0.52 10.40 -7.44
N SER A 104 -1.19 10.35 -6.30
CA SER A 104 -0.71 9.66 -5.10
C SER A 104 -0.68 8.14 -5.30
N LEU A 105 -1.68 7.57 -5.99
CA LEU A 105 -1.71 6.16 -6.33
C LEU A 105 -0.50 5.75 -7.17
N ARG A 106 -0.18 6.52 -8.22
CA ARG A 106 0.97 6.24 -9.09
C ARG A 106 2.29 6.29 -8.32
N ARG A 107 2.46 7.28 -7.44
CA ARG A 107 3.65 7.40 -6.58
C ARG A 107 3.74 6.27 -5.57
N LEU A 108 2.63 5.90 -4.93
CA LEU A 108 2.58 4.77 -4.01
C LEU A 108 2.93 3.45 -4.71
N LYS A 109 2.39 3.25 -5.92
CA LYS A 109 2.68 2.09 -6.78
C LYS A 109 4.17 1.97 -7.11
N GLN A 110 4.82 3.08 -7.46
CA GLN A 110 6.27 3.14 -7.71
C GLN A 110 7.06 2.83 -6.43
N ASN A 111 6.71 3.48 -5.31
CA ASN A 111 7.39 3.26 -4.02
C ASN A 111 7.28 1.81 -3.53
N TRP A 112 6.22 1.09 -3.92
CA TRP A 112 5.99 -0.32 -3.60
C TRP A 112 6.51 -1.29 -4.66
N GLY A 113 7.11 -0.84 -5.78
CA GLY A 113 7.60 -1.73 -6.83
C GLY A 113 6.50 -2.52 -7.54
N LEU A 114 5.34 -1.88 -7.76
CA LEU A 114 4.13 -2.50 -8.31
C LEU A 114 3.85 -2.07 -9.76
N GLU A 115 4.87 -1.66 -10.50
CA GLU A 115 4.76 -1.18 -11.88
C GLU A 115 4.12 -2.21 -12.82
N GLU A 116 4.30 -3.49 -12.54
CA GLU A 116 3.76 -4.62 -13.31
C GLU A 116 2.24 -4.86 -13.13
N PHE A 117 1.58 -4.17 -12.19
CA PHE A 117 0.14 -4.27 -11.95
C PHE A 117 -0.61 -3.08 -12.53
N SER A 118 -1.89 -3.24 -12.82
CA SER A 118 -2.74 -2.11 -13.22
C SER A 118 -2.98 -1.15 -12.06
N ASP A 119 -3.25 0.13 -12.36
CA ASP A 119 -3.60 1.12 -11.34
C ASP A 119 -4.88 0.69 -10.58
N ASP A 120 -5.82 0.02 -11.25
CA ASP A 120 -7.05 -0.51 -10.64
C ASP A 120 -6.78 -1.61 -9.62
N GLU A 121 -5.91 -2.57 -9.94
CA GLU A 121 -5.48 -3.63 -9.01
C GLU A 121 -4.85 -3.03 -7.75
N VAL A 122 -3.94 -2.06 -7.93
CA VAL A 122 -3.26 -1.39 -6.80
C VAL A 122 -4.26 -0.56 -5.98
N PHE A 123 -5.16 0.17 -6.64
CA PHE A 123 -6.17 0.97 -5.94
C PHE A 123 -7.13 0.10 -5.14
N ASN A 124 -7.54 -1.04 -5.69
CA ASN A 124 -8.38 -2.01 -4.99
C ASN A 124 -7.64 -2.65 -3.82
N TYR A 125 -6.34 -2.91 -3.93
CA TYR A 125 -5.51 -3.32 -2.80
C TYR A 125 -5.50 -2.26 -1.70
N VAL A 126 -5.30 -0.98 -2.04
CA VAL A 126 -5.36 0.12 -1.06
C VAL A 126 -6.73 0.19 -0.37
N LYS A 127 -7.85 0.02 -1.09
CA LYS A 127 -9.19 -0.08 -0.48
C LYS A 127 -9.30 -1.24 0.52
N LEU A 128 -8.71 -2.40 0.21
CA LEU A 128 -8.67 -3.53 1.16
C LEU A 128 -7.88 -3.16 2.42
N LEU A 129 -6.75 -2.47 2.28
CA LEU A 129 -5.97 -2.00 3.43
C LEU A 129 -6.79 -1.06 4.32
N VAL A 130 -7.53 -0.11 3.73
CA VAL A 130 -8.42 0.79 4.48
C VAL A 130 -9.50 0.01 5.23
N LYS A 131 -10.18 -0.95 4.58
CA LYS A 131 -11.16 -1.83 5.24
C LYS A 131 -10.54 -2.64 6.38
N GLY A 132 -9.34 -3.20 6.16
CA GLY A 132 -8.59 -3.93 7.18
C GLY A 132 -8.25 -3.08 8.41
N MET A 133 -7.87 -1.82 8.19
CA MET A 133 -7.62 -0.86 9.27
C MET A 133 -8.89 -0.54 10.07
N GLU A 134 -9.99 -0.26 9.39
CA GLU A 134 -11.29 0.02 10.04
C GLU A 134 -11.72 -1.16 10.91
N ARG A 135 -11.61 -2.39 10.38
CA ARG A 135 -11.92 -3.61 11.12
C ARG A 135 -11.06 -3.81 12.36
N ARG A 136 -9.76 -3.48 12.26
CA ARG A 136 -8.81 -3.57 13.38
C ARG A 136 -8.82 -2.32 14.28
N ARG A 137 -9.65 -1.31 13.98
CA ARG A 137 -9.70 -0.01 14.68
C ARG A 137 -8.34 0.67 14.76
N LEU A 138 -7.54 0.55 13.71
CA LEU A 138 -6.21 1.16 13.63
C LEU A 138 -6.29 2.58 13.10
N SER A 139 -5.54 3.50 13.69
CA SER A 139 -5.34 4.85 13.13
C SER A 139 -4.50 4.77 11.86
N VAL A 140 -4.82 5.60 10.86
CA VAL A 140 -4.03 5.78 9.64
C VAL A 140 -2.61 6.29 9.92
N LEU A 141 -2.37 6.89 11.09
CA LEU A 141 -1.03 7.27 11.51
C LEU A 141 -0.21 6.10 12.05
N GLY A 142 -0.85 5.05 12.56
CA GLY A 142 -0.20 3.95 13.28
C GLY A 142 0.21 2.78 12.39
N ILE A 143 -0.05 2.84 11.09
CA ILE A 143 0.29 1.78 10.15
C ILE A 143 1.68 1.97 9.54
N CYS A 144 2.39 0.87 9.34
CA CYS A 144 3.65 0.85 8.60
C CYS A 144 3.37 0.50 7.14
N VAL A 145 3.30 1.53 6.28
CA VAL A 145 3.08 1.39 4.83
C VAL A 145 4.34 1.57 4.01
N ASP A 146 5.47 1.90 4.64
CA ASP A 146 6.76 2.00 3.97
C ASP A 146 7.27 0.62 3.50
N SER A 147 6.80 -0.46 4.14
CA SER A 147 7.08 -1.84 3.73
C SER A 147 5.85 -2.48 3.12
N PHE A 148 5.81 -2.54 1.78
CA PHE A 148 4.73 -3.16 1.01
C PHE A 148 4.37 -4.57 1.49
N PRO A 149 5.32 -5.52 1.68
CA PRO A 149 4.95 -6.88 2.08
C PRO A 149 4.22 -6.91 3.42
N ARG A 150 4.59 -6.04 4.36
CA ARG A 150 3.97 -5.97 5.70
C ARG A 150 2.56 -5.40 5.69
N THR A 151 2.15 -4.64 4.67
CA THR A 151 0.77 -4.12 4.62
C THR A 151 -0.26 -5.23 4.52
N VAL A 152 0.11 -6.41 4.01
CA VAL A 152 -0.80 -7.55 3.90
C VAL A 152 -1.35 -8.00 5.25
N PHE A 153 -0.64 -7.78 6.36
CA PHE A 153 -1.13 -8.12 7.71
C PHE A 153 -2.43 -7.41 8.07
N LEU A 154 -2.75 -6.27 7.45
CA LEU A 154 -4.02 -5.58 7.67
C LEU A 154 -5.21 -6.39 7.14
N ILE A 155 -4.98 -7.24 6.13
CA ILE A 155 -6.03 -7.98 5.43
C ILE A 155 -5.98 -9.49 5.66
N LEU A 156 -4.89 -10.00 6.22
CA LEU A 156 -4.82 -11.41 6.63
C LEU A 156 -5.62 -11.64 7.93
N PRO A 157 -6.43 -12.71 8.01
CA PRO A 157 -7.05 -13.12 9.25
C PRO A 157 -6.01 -13.63 10.24
N GLU A 158 -6.26 -13.45 11.54
CA GLU A 158 -5.37 -13.95 12.61
C GLU A 158 -5.21 -15.48 12.60
N LYS A 159 -6.25 -16.18 12.13
CA LYS A 159 -6.28 -17.64 12.03
C LYS A 159 -6.85 -18.04 10.69
N PHE A 160 -6.03 -18.69 9.88
CA PHE A 160 -6.50 -19.40 8.71
C PHE A 160 -7.20 -20.68 9.17
N ARG A 161 -8.54 -20.65 9.23
CA ARG A 161 -9.35 -21.88 9.37
C ARG A 161 -9.10 -22.80 8.16
N LYS A 162 -9.67 -24.01 8.15
CA LYS A 162 -9.58 -24.99 7.04
C LYS A 162 -10.19 -24.52 5.69
N LYS A 163 -10.47 -23.23 5.51
CA LYS A 163 -10.97 -22.62 4.27
C LYS A 163 -9.81 -22.21 3.38
N PRO A 164 -9.92 -22.17 2.04
CA PRO A 164 -8.95 -21.58 1.12
C PRO A 164 -8.52 -20.15 1.49
N VAL A 165 -7.32 -19.74 1.07
CA VAL A 165 -6.71 -18.45 1.50
C VAL A 165 -7.56 -17.27 1.04
N ARG A 166 -7.96 -17.28 -0.24
CA ARG A 166 -8.82 -16.26 -0.83
C ARG A 166 -10.14 -16.14 -0.06
N GLU A 167 -10.81 -17.26 0.20
CA GLU A 167 -12.07 -17.29 0.97
C GLU A 167 -11.89 -16.75 2.40
N ALA A 168 -10.79 -17.11 3.06
CA ALA A 168 -10.51 -16.62 4.42
C ALA A 168 -10.29 -15.10 4.45
N ILE A 169 -9.62 -14.54 3.45
CA ILE A 169 -9.43 -13.08 3.32
C ILE A 169 -10.77 -12.42 2.96
N SER A 170 -11.54 -12.98 2.01
CA SER A 170 -12.86 -12.48 1.63
C SER A 170 -13.84 -12.42 2.80
N GLU A 171 -13.90 -13.46 3.63
CA GLU A 171 -14.71 -13.50 4.85
C GLU A 171 -14.23 -12.50 5.91
N TYR A 172 -12.90 -12.38 6.06
CA TYR A 172 -12.31 -11.43 7.00
C TYR A 172 -12.53 -9.97 6.58
N ILE A 173 -12.50 -9.65 5.29
CA ILE A 173 -12.74 -8.28 4.82
C ILE A 173 -14.24 -7.99 4.62
N GLY A 174 -15.03 -9.02 4.28
CA GLY A 174 -16.44 -8.87 3.93
C GLY A 174 -16.66 -8.36 2.51
N ASP A 175 -15.72 -8.60 1.58
CA ASP A 175 -15.81 -8.13 0.19
C ASP A 175 -15.02 -9.03 -0.77
N GLU A 176 -15.68 -10.08 -1.28
CA GLU A 176 -15.05 -11.05 -2.18
C GLU A 176 -14.63 -10.44 -3.52
N ALA A 177 -15.48 -9.57 -4.09
CA ALA A 177 -15.21 -8.95 -5.38
C ALA A 177 -13.94 -8.09 -5.33
N LEU A 178 -13.77 -7.33 -4.25
CA LEU A 178 -12.59 -6.49 -4.04
C LEU A 178 -11.32 -7.33 -3.77
N VAL A 179 -11.43 -8.45 -3.05
CA VAL A 179 -10.32 -9.38 -2.86
C VAL A 179 -9.88 -9.99 -4.19
N LYS A 180 -10.83 -10.41 -5.02
CA LYS A 180 -10.55 -10.96 -6.36
C LYS A 180 -9.89 -9.93 -7.27
N SER A 181 -10.35 -8.67 -7.25
CA SER A 181 -9.78 -7.62 -8.10
C SER A 181 -8.38 -7.15 -7.68
N ALA A 182 -7.95 -7.45 -6.46
CA ALA A 182 -6.61 -7.16 -5.95
C ALA A 182 -5.73 -8.41 -5.78
N GLU A 183 -6.22 -9.59 -6.18
CA GLU A 183 -5.63 -10.90 -5.87
C GLU A 183 -4.13 -10.98 -6.17
N ARG A 184 -3.72 -10.46 -7.33
CA ARG A 184 -2.32 -10.50 -7.78
C ARG A 184 -1.40 -9.64 -6.91
N VAL A 185 -1.87 -8.47 -6.47
CA VAL A 185 -1.12 -7.58 -5.58
C VAL A 185 -1.01 -8.18 -4.17
N ILE A 186 -2.10 -8.77 -3.66
CA ILE A 186 -2.08 -9.50 -2.38
C ILE A 186 -1.08 -10.65 -2.43
N THR A 187 -1.11 -11.43 -3.52
CA THR A 187 -0.21 -12.56 -3.73
C THR A 187 1.25 -12.12 -3.70
N LYS A 188 1.61 -11.04 -4.41
CA LYS A 188 2.97 -10.51 -4.40
C LYS A 188 3.40 -10.10 -2.98
N ALA A 189 2.54 -9.41 -2.23
CA ALA A 189 2.83 -9.03 -0.86
C ALA A 189 3.10 -10.25 0.04
N ILE A 190 2.35 -11.35 -0.13
CA ILE A 190 2.56 -12.59 0.62
C ILE A 190 3.88 -13.25 0.22
N LEU A 191 4.19 -13.35 -1.08
CA LEU A 191 5.44 -13.96 -1.57
C LEU A 191 6.68 -13.19 -1.07
N GLU A 192 6.63 -11.86 -1.01
CA GLU A 192 7.75 -11.06 -0.52
C GLU A 192 7.84 -11.03 1.01
N LEU A 193 6.77 -11.40 1.73
CA LEU A 193 6.73 -11.38 3.19
C LEU A 193 7.12 -12.73 3.81
N PHE A 194 6.64 -13.83 3.24
CA PHE A 194 6.81 -15.17 3.79
C PHE A 194 7.96 -15.91 3.09
N PRO A 195 8.60 -16.89 3.75
CA PRO A 195 9.55 -17.76 3.11
C PRO A 195 8.95 -18.44 1.87
N THR A 196 9.67 -18.37 0.75
CA THR A 196 9.27 -19.00 -0.50
C THR A 196 10.13 -20.22 -0.81
N VAL A 197 9.55 -21.18 -1.53
CA VAL A 197 10.25 -22.31 -2.14
C VAL A 197 9.98 -22.32 -3.64
N THR A 198 10.96 -22.77 -4.42
CA THR A 198 10.77 -23.04 -5.84
C THR A 198 10.37 -24.50 -6.03
N LEU A 199 9.20 -24.71 -6.64
CA LEU A 199 8.65 -26.02 -6.95
C LEU A 199 9.33 -26.60 -8.20
N LYS A 200 9.13 -27.91 -8.46
CA LYS A 200 9.77 -28.61 -9.59
C LYS A 200 9.37 -28.06 -10.96
N ASP A 201 8.21 -27.44 -11.06
CA ASP A 201 7.71 -26.75 -12.26
C ASP A 201 8.25 -25.31 -12.40
N GLY A 202 9.13 -24.88 -11.49
CA GLY A 202 9.70 -23.54 -11.45
C GLY A 202 8.78 -22.48 -10.85
N CYS A 203 7.62 -22.87 -10.31
CA CYS A 203 6.74 -21.94 -9.61
C CYS A 203 7.30 -21.58 -8.23
N GLU A 204 7.22 -20.29 -7.89
CA GLU A 204 7.55 -19.82 -6.55
C GLU A 204 6.32 -19.89 -5.66
N ALA A 205 6.44 -20.47 -4.47
CA ALA A 205 5.33 -20.66 -3.55
C ALA A 205 5.70 -20.21 -2.12
N ALA A 206 4.84 -19.38 -1.52
CA ALA A 206 4.90 -19.07 -0.09
C ALA A 206 4.12 -20.13 0.69
N LEU A 207 4.78 -20.77 1.65
CA LEU A 207 4.21 -21.85 2.45
C LEU A 207 4.05 -21.44 3.91
N MET A 208 2.90 -21.79 4.49
CA MET A 208 2.69 -21.76 5.94
C MET A 208 2.80 -23.18 6.48
N VAL A 209 3.71 -23.36 7.43
CA VAL A 209 3.86 -24.62 8.18
C VAL A 209 3.01 -24.54 9.44
N TRP A 210 2.17 -25.54 9.69
CA TRP A 210 1.47 -25.70 10.96
C TRP A 210 1.68 -27.11 11.51
N GLY A 211 1.61 -27.26 12.83
CA GLY A 211 1.80 -28.54 13.52
C GLY A 211 2.63 -28.36 14.80
N ARG A 212 2.46 -29.27 15.76
CA ARG A 212 3.34 -29.37 16.93
C ARG A 212 4.40 -30.43 16.67
N GLN A 213 5.55 -30.30 17.32
CA GLN A 213 6.61 -31.30 17.28
C GLN A 213 6.04 -32.63 17.80
N GLY A 214 5.99 -33.66 16.95
CA GLY A 214 5.39 -34.97 17.23
C GLY A 214 4.08 -35.26 16.48
N ASP A 215 3.40 -34.25 15.94
CA ASP A 215 2.28 -34.41 15.00
C ASP A 215 2.80 -34.32 13.55
N ALA A 216 2.05 -34.89 12.59
CA ALA A 216 2.34 -34.74 11.17
C ALA A 216 2.43 -33.24 10.80
N ILE A 217 3.62 -32.80 10.39
CA ILE A 217 3.84 -31.44 9.88
C ILE A 217 2.96 -31.27 8.65
N ARG A 218 2.14 -30.23 8.65
CA ARG A 218 1.26 -29.93 7.53
C ARG A 218 1.64 -28.57 6.97
N TYR A 219 1.52 -28.48 5.66
CA TYR A 219 1.87 -27.30 4.90
C TYR A 219 0.64 -26.77 4.19
N ARG A 220 0.63 -25.46 3.99
CA ARG A 220 -0.41 -24.80 3.24
C ARG A 220 0.19 -23.72 2.35
N THR A 221 -0.12 -23.79 1.06
CA THR A 221 0.24 -22.74 0.11
C THR A 221 -0.59 -21.50 0.40
N LEU A 222 0.10 -20.38 0.65
CA LEU A 222 -0.52 -19.07 0.86
C LEU A 222 -0.67 -18.31 -0.45
N ALA A 223 0.38 -18.32 -1.25
CA ALA A 223 0.50 -17.56 -2.48
C ALA A 223 1.48 -18.27 -3.42
N LEU A 224 1.30 -18.07 -4.72
CA LEU A 224 2.07 -18.70 -5.77
C LEU A 224 2.31 -17.72 -6.92
N ARG A 225 3.50 -17.78 -7.51
CA ARG A 225 3.83 -17.15 -8.79
C ARG A 225 4.34 -18.20 -9.77
N CYS A 226 3.57 -18.43 -10.83
CA CYS A 226 3.94 -19.31 -11.94
C CYS A 226 4.08 -18.52 -13.24
N ARG A 227 4.88 -19.03 -14.19
CA ARG A 227 4.93 -18.46 -15.55
C ARG A 227 3.57 -18.54 -16.28
N ILE A 228 2.82 -19.63 -16.05
CA ILE A 228 1.56 -19.92 -16.76
C ILE A 228 0.38 -19.18 -16.12
N HIS A 229 0.25 -19.26 -14.78
CA HIS A 229 -0.90 -18.73 -14.05
C HIS A 229 -0.67 -17.33 -13.45
N GLY A 230 0.55 -16.81 -13.54
CA GLY A 230 0.91 -15.55 -12.89
C GLY A 230 0.84 -15.64 -11.38
N TYR A 231 0.38 -14.56 -10.74
CA TYR A 231 0.19 -14.45 -9.30
C TYR A 231 -1.19 -14.98 -8.88
N THR A 232 -1.25 -15.91 -7.94
CA THR A 232 -2.52 -16.51 -7.46
C THR A 232 -2.49 -16.76 -5.95
N LEU A 233 -3.62 -16.52 -5.26
CA LEU A 233 -3.77 -16.83 -3.84
C LEU A 233 -4.16 -18.30 -3.64
N GLY A 234 -3.41 -18.99 -2.78
CA GLY A 234 -3.75 -20.35 -2.37
C GLY A 234 -3.42 -21.43 -3.41
N GLU A 235 -4.38 -22.34 -3.63
CA GLU A 235 -4.13 -23.67 -4.21
C GLU A 235 -3.62 -23.63 -5.65
N CYS A 236 -2.44 -24.20 -5.84
CA CYS A 236 -2.01 -24.77 -7.11
C CYS A 236 -2.13 -26.29 -6.98
N PRO A 237 -2.90 -26.97 -7.85
CA PRO A 237 -3.02 -28.43 -7.84
C PRO A 237 -1.67 -29.14 -7.90
N VAL A 238 -0.69 -28.53 -8.60
CA VAL A 238 0.68 -29.04 -8.75
C VAL A 238 1.53 -28.82 -7.50
N ALA A 239 1.36 -27.67 -6.81
CA ALA A 239 2.05 -27.45 -5.54
C ALA A 239 1.59 -28.43 -4.46
N ASN A 240 0.28 -28.71 -4.39
CA ASN A 240 -0.26 -29.63 -3.39
C ASN A 240 0.25 -31.07 -3.58
N SER A 241 0.42 -31.53 -4.83
CA SER A 241 0.98 -32.85 -5.13
C SER A 241 2.50 -32.94 -4.95
N LEU A 242 3.23 -31.84 -5.21
CA LEU A 242 4.68 -31.78 -5.01
C LEU A 242 5.07 -31.63 -3.53
N ILE A 243 4.28 -30.93 -2.74
CA ILE A 243 4.49 -30.81 -1.29
C ILE A 243 4.29 -32.17 -0.61
N SER A 244 3.32 -32.98 -1.05
CA SER A 244 3.19 -34.37 -0.55
C SER A 244 4.41 -35.25 -0.84
N LEU A 245 5.23 -34.91 -1.84
CA LEU A 245 6.47 -35.63 -2.19
C LEU A 245 7.71 -35.13 -1.43
N LEU A 246 7.62 -34.02 -0.69
CA LEU A 246 8.69 -33.51 0.18
C LEU A 246 8.56 -34.01 1.63
N ILE A 247 7.43 -34.66 1.96
CA ILE A 247 7.05 -35.07 3.33
C ILE A 247 7.09 -36.62 3.47
N HIS A 248 7.31 -37.33 2.37
CA HIS A 248 7.62 -38.76 2.33
C HIS A 248 9.04 -38.96 1.81
#